data_AF-A0A5B1QU37-F1
#
_entry.id   AF-A0A5B1QU37-F1
#
_cell.length_a   1.000
_cell.length_b   1.000
_cell.length_c   1.000
_cell.angle_alpha   90.00
_cell.angle_beta   90.00
_cell.angle_gamma   90.00
#
_symmetry.space_group_name_H-M   'P 1'
#
loop_
_entity.id
_entity.type
_entity.pdbx_description
1 polymer ?
#
loop_
_entity_poly.entity_id
_entity_poly.type
_entity_poly.pdbx_seq_one_letter_code
_entity_poly.pdbx_strand_id
1 'polypeptide(L)'
;MPSTDKVEQGAGSNPHTSPDSEGQTSVTAEFTKKDELKDAEGRVLHHFSNVDLFAHGKKMRPLIFKHGGNVLRSFLPKIDLPAFLDPACVDCPANDLPLTWFGFAFNFTKAETYARRHSLIAPLKEDFGEGLEIPGRIDTGITLSNVQQDFYKRFRSIKIEIWPIWDEQGEPEHMFALFSNRMLDPVTGMQKYEDDTERFMVEFDYESRDYAGWYLDRRLEL
;
A
#
# COMPACT_ATOMS: atom_id res chain seq x y z
N MET A 1 -28.38 -28.41 -60.03
CA MET A 1 -28.14 -27.67 -61.30
C MET A 1 -28.45 -26.21 -61.08
N PRO A 2 -27.72 -25.24 -61.65
CA PRO A 2 -26.44 -25.25 -62.39
C PRO A 2 -25.39 -24.37 -61.64
N SER A 3 -24.18 -24.02 -62.05
CA SER A 3 -23.28 -24.36 -63.15
C SER A 3 -21.86 -23.95 -62.72
N THR A 4 -20.86 -24.65 -63.24
CA THR A 4 -19.42 -24.36 -63.23
C THR A 4 -19.03 -23.24 -64.20
N ASP A 5 -17.94 -22.52 -63.90
CA ASP A 5 -16.76 -22.23 -64.76
C ASP A 5 -16.03 -20.98 -64.22
N LYS A 6 -14.80 -21.03 -63.71
CA LYS A 6 -13.44 -21.31 -64.25
C LYS A 6 -12.68 -20.04 -64.72
N VAL A 7 -11.43 -19.93 -64.21
CA VAL A 7 -10.19 -19.44 -64.89
C VAL A 7 -10.05 -17.89 -64.96
N GLU A 8 -8.92 -17.18 -64.73
CA GLU A 8 -7.45 -17.40 -64.59
C GLU A 8 -6.84 -16.14 -63.89
N GLN A 9 -5.94 -16.29 -62.91
CA GLN A 9 -4.49 -16.00 -62.91
C GLN A 9 -3.96 -14.59 -63.29
N GLY A 10 -3.03 -14.11 -62.44
CA GLY A 10 -2.07 -13.01 -62.69
C GLY A 10 -1.65 -12.33 -61.39
N ALA A 11 -0.86 -12.97 -60.52
CA ALA A 11 0.61 -12.88 -60.43
C ALA A 11 1.14 -11.47 -60.09
N GLY A 12 1.74 -11.29 -58.90
CA GLY A 12 2.49 -10.09 -58.54
C GLY A 12 2.92 -9.93 -57.08
N SER A 13 3.89 -10.74 -56.65
CA SER A 13 4.96 -10.43 -55.66
C SER A 13 4.63 -10.04 -54.20
N ASN A 14 4.94 -10.98 -53.29
CA ASN A 14 5.35 -10.79 -51.88
C ASN A 14 6.76 -10.15 -51.81
N PRO A 15 7.24 -9.53 -50.69
CA PRO A 15 7.37 -10.24 -49.41
C PRO A 15 7.29 -9.43 -48.09
N HIS A 16 7.07 -10.20 -47.01
CA HIS A 16 7.52 -10.04 -45.63
C HIS A 16 7.88 -8.66 -45.04
N THR A 17 7.16 -8.30 -43.98
CA THR A 17 7.77 -7.82 -42.72
C THR A 17 6.92 -8.29 -41.52
N SER A 18 7.62 -8.80 -40.51
CA SER A 18 7.12 -9.33 -39.23
C SER A 18 6.49 -8.25 -38.33
N PRO A 19 5.72 -8.65 -37.29
CA PRO A 19 5.23 -7.76 -36.25
C PRO A 19 6.18 -7.76 -35.05
N ASP A 20 6.85 -6.64 -34.83
CA ASP A 20 7.51 -6.26 -33.57
C ASP A 20 7.15 -4.77 -33.39
N SER A 21 6.85 -4.20 -32.24
CA SER A 21 6.83 -4.62 -30.86
C SER A 21 6.28 -3.41 -30.09
N GLU A 22 5.42 -3.70 -29.12
CA GLU A 22 5.08 -2.92 -27.93
C GLU A 22 5.74 -1.53 -27.77
N GLY A 23 4.97 -0.48 -28.07
CA GLY A 23 5.22 0.85 -27.52
C GLY A 23 4.56 0.96 -26.15
N GLN A 24 5.29 0.62 -25.09
CA GLN A 24 4.96 1.02 -23.72
C GLN A 24 4.93 2.56 -23.65
N THR A 25 3.74 3.14 -23.66
CA THR A 25 3.53 4.53 -23.23
C THR A 25 3.75 4.61 -21.73
N SER A 26 4.99 4.94 -21.35
CA SER A 26 5.34 5.50 -20.05
C SER A 26 4.51 6.77 -19.84
N VAL A 27 3.58 6.72 -18.89
CA VAL A 27 2.85 7.89 -18.42
C VAL A 27 3.79 8.68 -17.51
N THR A 28 4.61 9.55 -18.10
CA THR A 28 5.33 10.59 -17.36
C THR A 28 4.33 11.64 -16.89
N ALA A 29 3.95 11.58 -15.61
CA ALA A 29 3.22 12.65 -14.95
C ALA A 29 4.07 13.94 -14.96
N GLU A 30 3.53 15.01 -15.55
CA GLU A 30 4.14 16.34 -15.50
C GLU A 30 4.04 16.90 -14.08
N PHE A 31 5.11 16.77 -13.30
CA PHE A 31 5.24 17.40 -11.99
C PHE A 31 5.49 18.90 -12.15
N THR A 32 4.44 19.72 -11.95
CA THR A 32 4.57 21.17 -11.88
C THR A 32 5.24 21.58 -10.57
N LYS A 33 6.25 22.46 -10.64
CA LYS A 33 7.08 22.96 -9.52
C LYS A 33 6.26 23.38 -8.28
N LYS A 34 6.08 22.48 -7.30
CA LYS A 34 5.92 22.81 -5.88
C LYS A 34 6.46 21.66 -5.04
N ASP A 35 7.50 22.00 -4.29
CA ASP A 35 8.35 21.14 -3.48
C ASP A 35 9.04 20.02 -4.30
N GLU A 36 10.34 19.87 -4.11
CA GLU A 36 11.14 18.86 -4.81
C GLU A 36 11.88 18.08 -3.75
N LEU A 37 11.86 16.76 -3.84
CA LEU A 37 12.71 15.90 -3.03
C LEU A 37 14.15 16.07 -3.52
N LYS A 38 15.06 16.42 -2.61
CA LYS A 38 16.46 16.66 -2.94
C LYS A 38 17.38 15.77 -2.14
N ASP A 39 18.48 15.35 -2.73
CA ASP A 39 19.59 14.80 -1.96
C ASP A 39 20.30 15.89 -1.12
N ALA A 40 21.26 15.46 -0.31
CA ALA A 40 22.13 16.33 0.46
C ALA A 40 22.93 17.32 -0.40
N GLU A 41 23.08 17.08 -1.71
CA GLU A 41 23.76 17.95 -2.67
C GLU A 41 22.81 18.92 -3.39
N GLY A 42 21.50 18.85 -3.10
CA GLY A 42 20.49 19.72 -3.70
C GLY A 42 19.98 19.28 -5.08
N ARG A 43 20.30 18.06 -5.53
CA ARG A 43 19.83 17.49 -6.81
C ARG A 43 18.41 16.95 -6.66
N VAL A 44 17.56 17.19 -7.67
CA VAL A 44 16.15 16.75 -7.67
C VAL A 44 16.04 15.28 -8.05
N LEU A 45 15.19 14.56 -7.33
CA LEU A 45 15.18 13.11 -7.29
C LEU A 45 13.84 12.54 -7.76
N HIS A 46 13.76 12.14 -9.04
CA HIS A 46 12.52 11.65 -9.67
C HIS A 46 12.36 10.11 -9.71
N HIS A 47 13.40 9.30 -9.39
CA HIS A 47 13.45 7.87 -9.77
C HIS A 47 13.92 6.90 -8.66
N PHE A 48 13.48 7.06 -7.40
CA PHE A 48 14.00 6.25 -6.28
C PHE A 48 13.22 4.98 -5.94
N SER A 49 12.39 4.47 -6.85
CA SER A 49 11.70 3.19 -6.61
C SER A 49 12.61 1.98 -6.82
N ASN A 50 13.69 2.08 -7.60
CA ASN A 50 14.42 0.89 -8.12
C ASN A 50 15.94 0.94 -7.90
N VAL A 51 16.45 1.66 -6.89
CA VAL A 51 17.91 1.73 -6.68
C VAL A 51 18.40 0.46 -5.98
N ASP A 52 19.11 -0.38 -6.72
CA ASP A 52 19.72 -1.62 -6.22
C ASP A 52 21.00 -1.31 -5.42
N LEU A 53 20.82 -0.97 -4.14
CA LEU A 53 21.90 -0.55 -3.23
C LEU A 53 22.65 -1.73 -2.61
N PHE A 54 22.05 -2.92 -2.67
CA PHE A 54 22.60 -4.14 -2.07
C PHE A 54 23.77 -4.72 -2.87
N ALA A 55 23.94 -4.32 -4.14
CA ALA A 55 25.06 -4.78 -4.96
C ALA A 55 26.44 -4.34 -4.43
N HIS A 56 26.53 -3.22 -3.66
CA HIS A 56 27.82 -2.64 -3.25
C HIS A 56 27.91 -2.17 -1.79
N GLY A 57 26.95 -2.54 -0.93
CA GLY A 57 27.01 -2.22 0.51
C GLY A 57 27.03 -0.73 0.84
N LYS A 58 26.71 0.15 -0.12
CA LYS A 58 26.70 1.60 0.05
C LYS A 58 25.27 2.09 0.12
N LYS A 59 24.86 2.51 1.31
CA LYS A 59 23.57 3.15 1.53
C LYS A 59 23.49 4.51 0.82
N MET A 60 22.26 4.92 0.49
CA MET A 60 21.97 6.25 -0.03
C MET A 60 22.22 7.30 1.03
N ARG A 61 22.61 8.50 0.58
CA ARG A 61 22.56 9.67 1.47
C ARG A 61 21.11 9.98 1.83
N PRO A 62 20.83 10.45 3.06
CA PRO A 62 19.50 10.86 3.44
C PRO A 62 19.02 12.00 2.54
N LEU A 63 17.73 11.95 2.22
CA LEU A 63 17.08 13.02 1.46
C LEU A 63 16.68 14.15 2.39
N ILE A 64 16.73 15.38 1.87
CA ILE A 64 16.24 16.54 2.60
C ILE A 64 14.73 16.62 2.37
N PHE A 65 13.98 16.26 3.40
CA PHE A 65 12.52 16.36 3.42
C PHE A 65 12.11 17.77 3.85
N LYS A 66 11.15 18.35 3.13
CA LYS A 66 10.46 19.56 3.58
C LYS A 66 9.14 19.17 4.22
N HIS A 67 8.97 19.48 5.50
CA HIS A 67 7.69 19.35 6.18
C HIS A 67 6.61 20.19 5.49
N GLY A 68 5.39 19.64 5.37
CA GLY A 68 4.24 20.32 4.75
C GLY A 68 4.21 20.31 3.21
N GLY A 69 5.17 19.68 2.54
CA GLY A 69 5.16 19.52 1.08
C GLY A 69 4.29 18.35 0.61
N ASN A 70 3.65 18.49 -0.55
CA ASN A 70 2.81 17.44 -1.14
C ASN A 70 3.60 16.34 -1.87
N VAL A 71 4.92 16.47 -1.97
CA VAL A 71 5.77 15.56 -2.74
C VAL A 71 5.76 14.16 -2.18
N LEU A 72 5.95 14.00 -0.87
CA LEU A 72 5.95 12.66 -0.27
C LEU A 72 4.59 11.98 -0.41
N ARG A 73 3.51 12.77 -0.38
CA ARG A 73 2.15 12.30 -0.64
C ARG A 73 1.98 11.82 -2.07
N SER A 74 2.63 12.42 -3.07
CA SER A 74 2.52 11.94 -4.46
C SER A 74 3.36 10.69 -4.75
N PHE A 75 4.27 10.33 -3.84
CA PHE A 75 5.04 9.08 -3.94
C PHE A 75 4.34 7.87 -3.30
N LEU A 76 3.24 8.07 -2.57
CA LEU A 76 2.50 7.05 -1.84
C LEU A 76 0.99 7.21 -2.12
N PRO A 77 0.17 6.17 -1.96
CA PRO A 77 0.53 4.80 -1.63
C PRO A 77 1.25 4.03 -2.73
N LYS A 78 2.06 3.05 -2.31
CA LYS A 78 2.74 2.07 -3.16
C LYS A 78 2.84 0.73 -2.46
N ILE A 79 2.79 -0.36 -3.23
CA ILE A 79 2.98 -1.72 -2.70
C ILE A 79 4.39 -1.86 -2.10
N ASP A 80 5.41 -1.38 -2.82
CA ASP A 80 6.80 -1.42 -2.40
C ASP A 80 7.22 -0.12 -1.69
N LEU A 81 7.97 -0.26 -0.60
CA LEU A 81 8.54 0.89 0.10
C LEU A 81 9.62 1.53 -0.79
N PRO A 82 9.52 2.82 -1.13
CA PRO A 82 10.59 3.48 -1.86
C PRO A 82 11.91 3.44 -1.07
N ALA A 83 13.04 3.16 -1.74
CA ALA A 83 14.32 2.94 -1.08
C ALA A 83 14.77 4.10 -0.17
N PHE A 84 14.39 5.34 -0.51
CA PHE A 84 14.70 6.52 0.31
C PHE A 84 13.89 6.64 1.62
N LEU A 85 12.89 5.77 1.82
CA LEU A 85 12.09 5.65 3.04
C LEU A 85 12.39 4.36 3.81
N ASP A 86 13.27 3.51 3.28
CA ASP A 86 13.71 2.27 3.90
C ASP A 86 15.00 2.49 4.72
N PRO A 87 14.98 2.27 6.06
CA PRO A 87 16.17 2.39 6.92
C PRO A 87 17.36 1.49 6.51
N ALA A 88 17.11 0.38 5.83
CA ALA A 88 18.17 -0.49 5.32
C ALA A 88 18.94 0.17 4.16
N CYS A 89 18.27 1.03 3.41
CA CYS A 89 18.76 1.65 2.18
C CYS A 89 19.38 3.05 2.40
N VAL A 90 19.12 3.71 3.52
CA VAL A 90 19.62 5.08 3.81
C VAL A 90 20.65 5.16 4.93
N ASP A 91 21.60 6.07 4.79
CA ASP A 91 22.64 6.37 5.78
C ASP A 91 22.16 7.41 6.80
N CYS A 92 21.06 7.11 7.48
CA CYS A 92 20.57 7.88 8.63
C CYS A 92 19.79 6.98 9.60
N PRO A 93 19.62 7.41 10.87
CA PRO A 93 18.70 6.75 11.80
C PRO A 93 17.27 6.64 11.23
N ALA A 94 16.58 5.52 11.52
CA ALA A 94 15.20 5.30 11.07
C ALA A 94 14.21 6.37 11.58
N ASN A 95 14.50 6.98 12.74
CA ASN A 95 13.67 8.03 13.32
C ASN A 95 13.74 9.35 12.54
N ASP A 96 14.78 9.54 11.75
CA ASP A 96 14.98 10.74 10.93
C ASP A 96 14.24 10.64 9.59
N LEU A 97 13.73 9.45 9.25
CA LEU A 97 12.88 9.24 8.08
C LEU A 97 11.42 9.62 8.39
N PRO A 98 10.69 10.12 7.38
CA PRO A 98 9.24 10.20 7.43
C PRO A 98 8.65 8.85 7.84
N LEU A 99 7.79 8.88 8.84
CA LEU A 99 7.05 7.70 9.27
C LEU A 99 6.05 7.29 8.18
N THR A 100 6.13 6.04 7.76
CA THR A 100 5.19 5.44 6.82
C THR A 100 4.69 4.11 7.37
N TRP A 101 3.45 3.77 7.01
CA TRP A 101 2.76 2.59 7.49
C TRP A 101 2.36 1.69 6.33
N PHE A 102 2.66 0.41 6.45
CA PHE A 102 2.18 -0.61 5.52
C PHE A 102 0.88 -1.22 6.02
N GLY A 103 -0.05 -1.45 5.11
CA GLY A 103 -1.30 -2.14 5.41
C GLY A 103 -2.39 -1.82 4.40
N PHE A 104 -3.64 -1.87 4.84
CA PHE A 104 -4.82 -1.83 3.96
C PHE A 104 -5.75 -0.70 4.35
N ALA A 105 -6.35 -0.03 3.36
CA ALA A 105 -7.40 0.94 3.60
C ALA A 105 -8.50 0.36 4.52
N PHE A 106 -8.90 1.12 5.54
CA PHE A 106 -9.82 0.65 6.56
C PHE A 106 -11.20 0.44 5.96
N ASN A 107 -11.71 -0.78 6.08
CA ASN A 107 -13.05 -1.12 5.63
C ASN A 107 -13.83 -1.73 6.79
N PHE A 108 -14.82 -0.98 7.28
CA PHE A 108 -15.65 -1.43 8.40
C PHE A 108 -16.41 -2.72 8.08
N THR A 109 -16.93 -2.88 6.85
CA THR A 109 -17.64 -4.10 6.43
C THR A 109 -16.73 -5.33 6.51
N LYS A 110 -15.45 -5.20 6.17
CA LYS A 110 -14.46 -6.28 6.32
C LYS A 110 -14.19 -6.60 7.78
N ALA A 111 -14.01 -5.59 8.64
CA ALA A 111 -13.88 -5.80 10.09
C ALA A 111 -15.13 -6.44 10.71
N GLU A 112 -16.32 -6.02 10.31
CA GLU A 112 -17.57 -6.60 10.78
C GLU A 112 -17.71 -8.06 10.33
N THR A 113 -17.35 -8.36 9.07
CA THR A 113 -17.36 -9.73 8.54
C THR A 113 -16.42 -10.64 9.32
N TYR A 114 -15.20 -10.18 9.59
CA TYR A 114 -14.25 -10.85 10.48
C TYR A 114 -14.87 -11.07 11.87
N ALA A 115 -15.42 -10.02 12.48
CA ALA A 115 -16.01 -10.09 13.80
C ALA A 115 -17.17 -11.08 13.88
N ARG A 116 -18.04 -11.14 12.87
CA ARG A 116 -19.13 -12.13 12.78
C ARG A 116 -18.60 -13.56 12.71
N ARG A 117 -17.59 -13.79 11.86
CA ARG A 117 -16.97 -15.11 11.68
C ARG A 117 -16.36 -15.66 12.98
N HIS A 118 -15.81 -14.77 13.80
CA HIS A 118 -15.11 -15.11 15.04
C HIS A 118 -15.94 -14.87 16.31
N SER A 119 -17.25 -14.58 16.18
CA SER A 119 -18.15 -14.31 17.32
C SER A 119 -17.68 -13.16 18.23
N LEU A 120 -17.13 -12.10 17.63
CA LEU A 120 -16.57 -10.92 18.32
C LEU A 120 -17.53 -9.71 18.33
N ILE A 121 -18.71 -9.84 17.73
CA ILE A 121 -19.72 -8.78 17.65
C ILE A 121 -20.23 -8.44 19.05
N ALA A 122 -20.17 -7.16 19.40
CA ALA A 122 -20.80 -6.62 20.59
C ALA A 122 -22.16 -6.00 20.23
N PRO A 123 -23.26 -6.45 20.84
CA PRO A 123 -24.56 -5.82 20.63
C PRO A 123 -24.59 -4.42 21.25
N LEU A 124 -25.25 -3.48 20.57
CA LEU A 124 -25.46 -2.14 21.12
C LEU A 124 -26.48 -2.21 22.26
N LYS A 125 -26.19 -1.56 23.39
CA LYS A 125 -27.10 -1.49 24.54
C LYS A 125 -27.75 -0.12 24.63
N GLU A 126 -29.00 -0.07 25.08
CA GLU A 126 -29.64 1.21 25.38
C GLU A 126 -29.03 1.88 26.62
N ASP A 127 -28.77 3.18 26.52
CA ASP A 127 -28.14 3.99 27.58
C ASP A 127 -29.04 4.24 28.81
N PHE A 128 -30.33 3.87 28.75
CA PHE A 128 -31.29 4.19 29.81
C PHE A 128 -31.92 2.93 30.44
N GLY A 129 -31.36 2.53 31.58
CA GLY A 129 -32.10 1.83 32.64
C GLY A 129 -31.71 0.37 32.87
N GLU A 130 -31.60 -0.45 31.82
CA GLU A 130 -31.45 -1.90 31.99
C GLU A 130 -30.41 -2.57 31.08
N GLY A 131 -29.73 -1.82 30.20
CA GLY A 131 -28.70 -2.38 29.32
C GLY A 131 -29.24 -3.41 28.33
N LEU A 132 -30.52 -3.29 27.95
CA LEU A 132 -31.17 -4.12 26.95
C LEU A 132 -30.43 -4.00 25.61
N GLU A 133 -30.11 -5.14 25.02
CA GLU A 133 -29.50 -5.23 23.69
C GLU A 133 -30.51 -4.80 22.64
N ILE A 134 -30.11 -3.89 21.75
CA ILE A 134 -30.93 -3.47 20.62
C ILE A 134 -30.75 -4.50 19.50
N PRO A 135 -31.79 -5.28 19.14
CA PRO A 135 -31.66 -6.34 18.15
C PRO A 135 -31.15 -5.81 16.81
N GLY A 136 -30.13 -6.46 16.27
CA GLY A 136 -29.55 -6.10 14.97
C GLY A 136 -28.64 -4.87 14.98
N ARG A 137 -28.46 -4.18 16.12
CA ARG A 137 -27.49 -3.09 16.25
C ARG A 137 -26.22 -3.56 16.93
N ILE A 138 -25.10 -3.03 16.44
CA ILE A 138 -23.76 -3.38 16.87
C ILE A 138 -23.13 -2.16 17.53
N ASP A 139 -22.49 -2.37 18.68
CA ASP A 139 -21.54 -1.41 19.24
C ASP A 139 -20.24 -1.52 18.43
N THR A 140 -20.00 -0.55 17.55
CA THR A 140 -18.86 -0.55 16.64
C THR A 140 -17.54 -0.37 17.39
N GLY A 141 -17.52 0.41 18.47
CA GLY A 141 -16.31 0.66 19.25
C GLY A 141 -15.86 -0.58 20.01
N ILE A 142 -16.79 -1.24 20.70
CA ILE A 142 -16.50 -2.49 21.42
C ILE A 142 -16.18 -3.61 20.43
N THR A 143 -16.92 -3.71 19.32
CA THR A 143 -16.64 -4.72 18.29
C THR A 143 -15.25 -4.56 17.71
N LEU A 144 -14.83 -3.35 17.32
CA LEU A 144 -13.47 -3.11 16.82
C LEU A 144 -12.41 -3.42 17.89
N SER A 145 -12.67 -3.10 19.16
CA SER A 145 -11.78 -3.46 20.26
C SER A 145 -11.64 -4.99 20.41
N ASN A 146 -12.74 -5.74 20.28
CA ASN A 146 -12.71 -7.20 20.29
C ASN A 146 -11.91 -7.77 19.12
N VAL A 147 -12.09 -7.19 17.91
CA VAL A 147 -11.31 -7.56 16.71
C VAL A 147 -9.82 -7.34 16.96
N GLN A 148 -9.43 -6.17 17.48
CA GLN A 148 -8.02 -5.89 17.79
C GLN A 148 -7.45 -6.86 18.83
N GLN A 149 -8.19 -7.16 19.90
CA GLN A 149 -7.73 -8.09 20.93
C GLN A 149 -7.58 -9.53 20.41
N ASP A 150 -8.54 -10.01 19.61
CA ASP A 150 -8.46 -11.32 18.99
C ASP A 150 -7.29 -11.39 18.00
N PHE A 151 -7.10 -10.32 17.22
CA PHE A 151 -5.97 -10.19 16.32
C PHE A 151 -4.63 -10.33 17.05
N TYR A 152 -4.41 -9.58 18.13
CA TYR A 152 -3.15 -9.65 18.90
C TYR A 152 -2.88 -11.03 19.53
N LYS A 153 -3.90 -11.87 19.70
CA LYS A 153 -3.72 -13.26 20.14
C LYS A 153 -3.31 -14.19 19.00
N ARG A 154 -3.73 -13.87 17.77
CA ARG A 154 -3.59 -14.75 16.59
C ARG A 154 -2.38 -14.41 15.73
N PHE A 155 -2.00 -13.13 15.67
CA PHE A 155 -0.90 -12.60 14.85
C PHE A 155 0.28 -12.21 15.74
N ARG A 156 1.50 -12.50 15.29
CA ARG A 156 2.70 -12.39 16.15
C ARG A 156 3.67 -11.31 15.71
N SER A 157 3.76 -11.07 14.39
CA SER A 157 4.72 -10.18 13.76
C SER A 157 4.13 -8.82 13.45
N ILE A 158 2.83 -8.72 13.18
CA ILE A 158 2.14 -7.48 12.82
C ILE A 158 1.22 -7.00 13.94
N LYS A 159 1.02 -5.69 14.02
CA LYS A 159 -0.01 -5.08 14.87
C LYS A 159 -1.20 -4.71 13.99
N ILE A 160 -2.38 -4.49 14.56
CA ILE A 160 -3.49 -3.91 13.80
C ILE A 160 -3.91 -2.63 14.50
N GLU A 161 -3.47 -1.51 13.95
CA GLU A 161 -3.85 -0.20 14.43
C GLU A 161 -4.72 0.48 13.38
N ILE A 162 -5.83 1.09 13.82
CA ILE A 162 -6.59 1.98 12.95
C ILE A 162 -5.85 3.31 12.96
N TRP A 163 -5.13 3.59 11.88
CA TRP A 163 -4.18 4.70 11.86
C TRP A 163 -4.57 5.76 10.83
N PRO A 164 -4.53 7.07 11.19
CA PRO A 164 -4.79 8.14 10.25
C PRO A 164 -3.61 8.35 9.30
N ILE A 165 -3.90 8.36 8.00
CA ILE A 165 -2.94 8.46 6.91
C ILE A 165 -3.41 9.46 5.84
N TRP A 166 -2.53 9.78 4.90
CA TRP A 166 -2.88 10.43 3.64
C TRP A 166 -3.18 9.38 2.57
N ASP A 167 -4.32 9.48 1.90
CA ASP A 167 -4.67 8.62 0.75
C ASP A 167 -4.02 9.11 -0.56
N GLU A 168 -4.34 8.42 -1.66
CA GLU A 168 -3.87 8.76 -3.03
C GLU A 168 -4.27 10.17 -3.48
N GLN A 169 -5.39 10.69 -2.98
CA GLN A 169 -5.92 12.01 -3.31
C GLN A 169 -5.36 13.09 -2.36
N GLY A 170 -4.57 12.70 -1.37
CA GLY A 170 -4.06 13.59 -0.34
C GLY A 170 -5.12 13.98 0.69
N GLU A 171 -6.20 13.21 0.79
CA GLU A 171 -7.25 13.38 1.80
C GLU A 171 -6.97 12.47 3.02
N PRO A 172 -7.52 12.83 4.20
CA PRO A 172 -7.38 12.00 5.39
C PRO A 172 -8.17 10.69 5.28
N GLU A 173 -7.47 9.57 5.44
CA GLU A 173 -8.07 8.25 5.49
C GLU A 173 -7.60 7.49 6.75
N HIS A 174 -8.29 6.40 7.10
CA HIS A 174 -7.80 5.44 8.09
C HIS A 174 -7.41 4.13 7.41
N MET A 175 -6.39 3.47 7.93
CA MET A 175 -5.97 2.14 7.48
C MET A 175 -5.92 1.14 8.62
N PHE A 176 -5.98 -0.14 8.29
CA PHE A 176 -5.39 -1.19 9.13
C PHE A 176 -3.87 -1.17 8.95
N ALA A 177 -3.17 -0.46 9.83
CA ALA A 177 -1.71 -0.37 9.84
C ALA A 177 -1.12 -1.64 10.47
N LEU A 178 -0.26 -2.32 9.73
CA LEU A 178 0.34 -3.60 10.11
C LEU A 178 1.72 -3.43 10.75
N PHE A 179 2.57 -2.65 10.10
CA PHE A 179 3.92 -2.29 10.55
C PHE A 179 4.37 -0.99 9.89
N SER A 180 5.39 -0.35 10.46
CA SER A 180 5.98 0.87 9.88
C SER A 180 7.34 0.60 9.26
N ASN A 181 7.82 1.53 8.44
CA ASN A 181 9.17 1.47 7.88
C ASN A 181 10.25 1.40 8.98
N ARG A 182 9.97 1.97 10.16
CA ARG A 182 10.87 1.92 11.32
C ARG A 182 10.94 0.56 12.01
N MET A 183 10.01 -0.34 11.72
CA MET A 183 10.00 -1.70 12.25
C MET A 183 10.77 -2.68 11.36
N LEU A 184 11.10 -2.30 10.12
CA LEU A 184 11.81 -3.16 9.19
C LEU A 184 13.23 -3.44 9.70
N ASP A 185 13.53 -4.71 9.89
CA ASP A 185 14.87 -5.17 10.24
C ASP A 185 15.74 -5.20 8.97
N PRO A 186 16.97 -4.65 8.98
CA PRO A 186 17.82 -4.60 7.79
C PRO A 186 18.24 -5.98 7.23
N VAL A 187 18.20 -7.03 8.06
CA VAL A 187 18.61 -8.39 7.71
C VAL A 187 17.42 -9.20 7.18
N THR A 188 16.27 -9.13 7.85
CA THR A 188 15.08 -9.93 7.45
C THR A 188 14.12 -9.16 6.54
N GLY A 189 14.26 -7.85 6.41
CA GLY A 189 13.39 -7.00 5.58
C GLY A 189 11.90 -7.20 5.91
N MET A 190 11.07 -7.22 4.85
CA MET A 190 9.64 -7.51 4.97
C MET A 190 9.33 -8.98 5.23
N GLN A 191 10.27 -9.91 5.03
CA GLN A 191 10.00 -11.34 4.97
C GLN A 191 9.36 -11.88 6.28
N LYS A 192 9.73 -11.31 7.42
CA LYS A 192 9.13 -11.65 8.73
C LYS A 192 7.63 -11.30 8.84
N TYR A 193 7.17 -10.35 8.04
CA TYR A 193 5.81 -9.81 8.08
C TYR A 193 4.92 -10.38 6.96
N GLU A 194 5.48 -11.05 5.96
CA GLU A 194 4.73 -11.54 4.79
C GLU A 194 3.69 -12.59 5.19
N ASP A 195 4.08 -13.64 5.91
CA ASP A 195 3.15 -14.69 6.36
C ASP A 195 1.94 -14.13 7.12
N ASP A 196 2.19 -13.20 8.05
CA ASP A 196 1.14 -12.58 8.85
C ASP A 196 0.29 -11.60 8.02
N THR A 197 0.87 -10.95 7.00
CA THR A 197 0.15 -10.08 6.05
C THR A 197 -0.76 -10.90 5.15
N GLU A 198 -0.27 -12.00 4.58
CA GLU A 198 -1.08 -12.92 3.77
C GLU A 198 -2.23 -13.51 4.59
N ARG A 199 -1.94 -13.90 5.83
CA ARG A 199 -2.97 -14.36 6.75
C ARG A 199 -3.99 -13.27 7.07
N PHE A 200 -3.56 -12.03 7.24
CA PHE A 200 -4.47 -10.89 7.44
C PHE A 200 -5.41 -10.75 6.25
N MET A 201 -4.88 -10.82 5.02
CA MET A 201 -5.68 -10.73 3.80
C MET A 201 -6.77 -11.80 3.75
N VAL A 202 -6.41 -13.06 4.01
CA VAL A 202 -7.38 -14.16 4.01
C VAL A 202 -8.45 -13.97 5.09
N GLU A 203 -8.04 -13.57 6.29
CA GLU A 203 -8.96 -13.40 7.41
C GLU A 203 -9.94 -12.22 7.20
N PHE A 204 -9.46 -11.10 6.65
CA PHE A 204 -10.26 -9.90 6.35
C PHE A 204 -10.83 -9.86 4.93
N ASP A 205 -10.69 -10.95 4.17
CA ASP A 205 -11.26 -11.13 2.84
C ASP A 205 -10.74 -10.12 1.79
N TYR A 206 -9.44 -9.82 1.81
CA TYR A 206 -8.76 -9.07 0.74
C TYR A 206 -8.29 -10.03 -0.36
N GLU A 207 -8.64 -9.71 -1.61
CA GLU A 207 -8.45 -10.62 -2.75
C GLU A 207 -6.99 -10.69 -3.25
N SER A 208 -6.22 -9.63 -3.04
CA SER A 208 -4.85 -9.49 -3.55
C SER A 208 -3.99 -8.61 -2.63
N ARG A 209 -2.67 -8.77 -2.73
CA ARG A 209 -1.68 -7.90 -2.09
C ARG A 209 -1.68 -6.50 -2.70
N ASP A 210 -2.26 -6.33 -3.90
CA ASP A 210 -2.41 -5.03 -4.56
C ASP A 210 -3.33 -4.06 -3.80
N TYR A 211 -4.14 -4.57 -2.86
CA TYR A 211 -4.92 -3.74 -1.94
C TYR A 211 -4.09 -3.21 -0.75
N ALA A 212 -2.86 -3.68 -0.59
CA ALA A 212 -1.94 -3.21 0.42
C ALA A 212 -1.07 -2.07 -0.14
N GLY A 213 -0.72 -1.14 0.73
CA GLY A 213 0.16 -0.05 0.38
C GLY A 213 0.92 0.49 1.58
N TRP A 214 2.03 1.15 1.28
CA TRP A 214 2.74 2.05 2.16
C TRP A 214 2.09 3.42 2.10
N TYR A 215 1.64 3.95 3.22
CA TYR A 215 0.99 5.25 3.31
C TYR A 215 1.80 6.21 4.18
N LEU A 216 1.70 7.51 3.88
CA LEU A 216 2.34 8.54 4.69
C LEU A 216 1.56 8.76 5.98
N ASP A 217 2.27 8.78 7.11
CA ASP A 217 1.66 9.12 8.39
C ASP A 217 1.10 10.56 8.37
N ARG A 218 -0.16 10.72 8.76
CA ARG A 218 -0.82 12.03 8.73
C ARG A 218 -0.23 13.02 9.72
N ARG A 219 0.35 12.55 10.83
CA ARG A 219 0.84 13.37 11.94
C ARG A 219 2.18 14.05 11.64
N LEU A 220 2.82 13.74 10.51
CA LEU A 220 4.04 14.42 10.05
C LEU A 220 3.80 15.85 9.53
N GLU A 221 2.55 16.33 9.58
CA GLU A 221 2.17 17.71 9.25
C GLU A 221 2.29 18.72 10.41
N LEU A 222 2.67 18.30 11.62
CA LEU A 222 2.83 19.19 12.79
C LEU A 222 4.29 19.52 13.09
#